data_AF-A0A522Q6M4-F1
#
_entry.id   AF-A0A522Q6M4-F1
#
_cell.length_a   1.000
_cell.length_b   1.000
_cell.length_c   1.000
_cell.angle_alpha   90.00
_cell.angle_beta   90.00
_cell.angle_gamma   90.00
#
_symmetry.space_group_name_H-M   'P 1'
#
loop_
_entity.id
_entity.type
_entity.pdbx_description
1 polymer ?
#
loop_
_entity_poly.entity_id
_entity_poly.type
_entity_poly.pdbx_seq_one_letter_code
_entity_poly.pdbx_strand_id
1 'polypeptide(L)'
;MPKTIQARALLLIYFLVAPALLLKADTIYQATADGRQRAIQRDAILVHQDSSIIIYKHFDLPDMRVEKVQLSEGSLPYMVVTSSIEQRQGIVELWKRFGYTANVTDTSGKTTQVFDAYIDYYPPGGRGSLLVPVPAITSFPLLMSGGAADIQEFSKIDRVDFQNGEVTLTLRNGHVEHGKYLMPITQPAEARFMGISDKYNSSSNDVFDFSEPLYNLKTIVFQQ
;
A
#
# COMPACT_ATOMS: atom_id res chain seq x y z
N MET A 1 -34.97 10.42 45.02
CA MET A 1 -33.64 9.78 45.00
C MET A 1 -33.00 10.00 43.63
N PRO A 2 -32.14 11.02 43.44
CA PRO A 2 -31.53 11.30 42.14
C PRO A 2 -30.00 11.16 42.23
N LYS A 3 -29.40 10.00 41.98
CA LYS A 3 -27.94 9.84 41.86
C LYS A 3 -27.55 8.60 41.04
N THR A 4 -27.71 8.62 39.72
CA THR A 4 -27.10 7.56 38.87
C THR A 4 -26.92 7.90 37.39
N ILE A 5 -27.39 9.07 36.92
CA ILE A 5 -27.33 9.39 35.48
C ILE A 5 -26.11 10.26 35.13
N GLN A 6 -25.63 11.09 36.06
CA GLN A 6 -24.51 12.00 35.80
C GLN A 6 -23.13 11.31 35.70
N ALA A 7 -22.97 10.10 36.23
CA ALA A 7 -21.70 9.37 36.16
C ALA A 7 -21.43 8.76 34.77
N ARG A 8 -22.47 8.50 33.96
CA ARG A 8 -22.33 7.92 32.61
C ARG A 8 -22.07 8.98 31.53
N ALA A 9 -22.53 10.21 31.73
CA ALA A 9 -22.30 11.31 30.79
C ALA A 9 -20.83 11.78 30.77
N LEU A 10 -20.12 11.69 31.92
CA LEU A 10 -18.70 12.04 32.00
C LEU A 10 -17.77 11.00 31.35
N LEU A 11 -18.19 9.73 31.25
CA LEU A 11 -17.40 8.68 30.61
C LEU A 11 -17.47 8.74 29.07
N LEU A 12 -18.58 9.26 28.52
CA LEU A 12 -18.80 9.43 27.08
C LEU A 12 -18.07 10.65 26.51
N ILE A 13 -17.80 11.67 27.32
CA ILE A 13 -17.01 12.84 26.89
C ILE A 13 -15.51 12.51 26.84
N TYR A 14 -15.03 11.57 27.67
CA TYR A 14 -13.63 11.11 27.61
C TYR A 14 -13.33 10.28 26.35
N PHE A 15 -14.34 9.68 25.71
CA PHE A 15 -14.18 8.94 24.45
C PHE A 15 -14.22 9.82 23.19
N LEU A 16 -14.67 11.07 23.30
CA LEU A 16 -14.67 12.05 22.20
C LEU A 16 -13.46 12.99 22.25
N VAL A 17 -12.60 12.84 23.26
CA VAL A 17 -11.31 13.52 23.39
C VAL A 17 -10.22 12.48 23.65
N ALA A 18 -10.18 11.42 22.84
CA ALA A 18 -8.86 10.99 22.43
C ALA A 18 -8.29 12.21 21.69
N PRO A 19 -7.16 12.80 22.08
CA PRO A 19 -6.44 13.53 21.07
C PRO A 19 -6.31 12.50 19.95
N ALA A 20 -6.83 12.81 18.77
CA ALA A 20 -6.08 12.47 17.59
C ALA A 20 -4.69 13.01 17.93
N LEU A 21 -3.85 12.14 18.52
CA LEU A 21 -2.42 12.29 18.44
C LEU A 21 -2.28 12.53 16.96
N LEU A 22 -2.06 13.79 16.61
CA LEU A 22 -1.62 14.19 15.30
C LEU A 22 -0.37 13.35 15.14
N LEU A 23 -0.54 12.14 14.60
CA LEU A 23 0.49 11.18 14.31
C LEU A 23 1.20 11.80 13.12
N LYS A 24 1.92 12.88 13.41
CA LYS A 24 2.82 13.52 12.48
C LYS A 24 3.97 12.55 12.39
N ALA A 25 3.98 11.75 11.33
CA ALA A 25 5.24 11.21 10.87
C ALA A 25 6.08 12.36 10.30
N ASP A 26 7.04 12.05 9.45
CA ASP A 26 7.94 13.06 8.93
C ASP A 26 7.17 14.09 8.08
N THR A 27 7.60 15.34 8.15
CA THR A 27 7.07 16.41 7.31
C THR A 27 8.19 17.01 6.47
N ILE A 28 7.93 17.11 5.16
CA ILE A 28 8.88 17.64 4.18
C ILE A 28 8.42 19.04 3.80
N TYR A 29 9.31 19.99 3.96
CA TYR A 29 9.13 21.39 3.61
C TYR A 29 10.04 21.76 2.45
N GLN A 30 9.58 22.68 1.61
CA GLN A 30 10.40 23.36 0.61
C GLN A 30 10.46 24.85 0.94
N ALA A 31 11.65 25.44 0.82
CA ALA A 31 11.79 26.89 0.85
C ALA A 31 11.06 27.51 -0.36
N THR A 32 10.39 28.63 -0.17
CA THR A 32 9.79 29.44 -1.23
C THR A 32 10.68 30.62 -1.57
N ALA A 33 10.46 31.25 -2.74
CA ALA A 33 11.28 32.37 -3.22
C ALA A 33 11.27 33.60 -2.28
N ASP A 34 10.25 33.74 -1.44
CA ASP A 34 10.13 34.77 -0.41
C ASP A 34 10.74 34.37 0.95
N GLY A 35 11.46 33.24 1.01
CA GLY A 35 12.16 32.75 2.20
C GLY A 35 11.26 32.04 3.22
N ARG A 36 9.98 31.81 2.92
CA ARG A 36 9.09 31.02 3.77
C ARG A 36 9.28 29.52 3.55
N GLN A 37 8.70 28.72 4.44
CA GLN A 37 8.65 27.26 4.30
C GLN A 37 7.23 26.81 3.99
N ARG A 38 7.09 25.99 2.96
CA ARG A 38 5.82 25.35 2.60
C ARG A 38 5.95 23.85 2.78
N ALA A 39 5.05 23.24 3.57
CA ALA A 39 4.96 21.79 3.64
C ALA A 39 4.50 21.26 2.28
N ILE A 40 5.33 20.43 1.66
CA ILE A 40 5.05 19.76 0.38
C ILE A 40 4.53 18.34 0.61
N GLN A 41 4.94 17.69 1.69
CA GLN A 41 4.43 16.40 2.10
C GLN A 41 4.30 16.36 3.63
N ARG A 42 3.17 15.83 4.11
CA ARG A 42 2.95 15.47 5.52
C ARG A 42 2.79 13.96 5.63
N ASP A 43 2.96 13.45 6.84
CA ASP A 43 2.69 12.05 7.17
C ASP A 43 3.52 11.09 6.29
N ALA A 44 4.77 11.47 6.06
CA ALA A 44 5.73 10.71 5.29
C ALA A 44 6.69 9.94 6.20
N ILE A 45 7.45 9.02 5.61
CA ILE A 45 8.62 8.43 6.26
C ILE A 45 9.82 8.68 5.35
N LEU A 46 10.78 9.47 5.82
CA LEU A 46 12.05 9.70 5.16
C LEU A 46 12.82 8.38 5.06
N VAL A 47 13.27 8.06 3.86
CA VAL A 47 14.12 6.90 3.56
C VAL A 47 15.57 7.33 3.39
N HIS A 48 15.80 8.39 2.62
CA HIS A 48 17.13 8.88 2.31
C HIS A 48 17.12 10.39 2.09
N GLN A 49 18.19 11.05 2.51
CA GLN A 49 18.45 12.46 2.22
C GLN A 49 19.94 12.68 2.04
N ASP A 50 20.31 13.33 0.94
CA ASP A 50 21.64 13.88 0.70
C ASP A 50 21.53 15.29 0.09
N SER A 51 22.65 15.86 -0.37
CA SER A 51 22.71 17.21 -0.94
C SER A 51 22.11 17.35 -2.35
N SER A 52 21.48 16.30 -2.86
CA SER A 52 20.96 16.25 -4.23
C SER A 52 19.58 15.63 -4.33
N ILE A 53 19.21 14.74 -3.40
CA ILE A 53 17.93 14.02 -3.44
C ILE A 53 17.34 13.82 -2.05
N ILE A 54 16.00 13.77 -2.03
CA ILE A 54 15.22 13.27 -0.91
C ILE A 54 14.36 12.11 -1.40
N ILE A 55 14.38 11.01 -0.66
CA ILE A 55 13.52 9.85 -0.90
C ILE A 55 12.65 9.64 0.33
N TYR A 56 11.35 9.55 0.13
CA TYR A 56 10.39 9.31 1.22
C TYR A 56 9.27 8.37 0.79
N LYS A 57 8.58 7.81 1.78
CA LYS A 57 7.38 6.99 1.62
C LYS A 57 6.17 7.79 2.06
N HIS A 58 5.04 7.68 1.36
CA HIS A 58 3.76 8.21 1.81
C HIS A 58 2.62 7.36 1.27
N PHE A 59 1.45 7.45 1.90
CA PHE A 59 0.23 6.87 1.33
C PHE A 59 -0.29 7.77 0.21
N ASP A 60 -0.49 7.21 -0.97
CA ASP A 60 -1.18 7.86 -2.08
C ASP A 60 -2.64 7.45 -2.06
N LEU A 61 -3.53 8.43 -1.91
CA LEU A 61 -4.98 8.19 -1.82
C LEU A 61 -5.58 7.77 -3.17
N PRO A 62 -5.27 8.44 -4.30
CA PRO A 62 -5.72 7.98 -5.62
C PRO A 62 -5.39 6.51 -5.91
N ASP A 63 -4.15 6.09 -5.64
CA ASP A 63 -3.68 4.73 -5.93
C ASP A 63 -3.94 3.75 -4.77
N MET A 64 -4.48 4.24 -3.65
CA MET A 64 -4.82 3.47 -2.45
C MET A 64 -3.67 2.59 -1.94
N ARG A 65 -2.44 3.11 -2.02
CA ARG A 65 -1.22 2.38 -1.65
C ARG A 65 -0.11 3.29 -1.12
N VAL A 66 0.87 2.73 -0.43
CA VAL A 66 2.10 3.47 -0.11
C VAL A 66 3.04 3.51 -1.32
N GLU A 67 3.50 4.71 -1.64
CA GLU A 67 4.50 4.94 -2.69
C GLU A 67 5.83 5.40 -2.12
N LYS A 68 6.90 5.19 -2.90
CA LYS A 68 8.24 5.72 -2.64
C LYS A 68 8.55 6.79 -3.67
N VAL A 69 8.69 8.03 -3.21
CA VAL A 69 8.91 9.20 -4.07
C VAL A 69 10.34 9.67 -3.91
N GLN A 70 10.98 10.00 -5.04
CA GLN A 70 12.27 10.69 -5.09
C GLN A 70 12.06 12.12 -5.60
N LEU A 71 12.48 13.09 -4.79
CA LEU A 71 12.58 14.48 -5.19
C LEU A 71 14.04 14.82 -5.44
N SER A 72 14.33 15.45 -6.58
CA SER A 72 15.64 16.06 -6.82
C SER A 72 15.67 17.43 -6.16
N GLU A 73 16.72 17.74 -5.42
CA GLU A 73 16.95 19.07 -4.88
C GLU A 73 17.14 20.07 -6.03
N GLY A 74 16.20 20.99 -6.15
CA GLY A 74 16.29 22.12 -7.08
C GLY A 74 17.13 23.27 -6.50
N SER A 75 16.90 24.49 -7.00
CA SER A 75 17.57 25.69 -6.48
C SER A 75 17.14 26.09 -5.06
N LEU A 76 16.02 25.55 -4.56
CA LEU A 76 15.49 25.83 -3.23
C LEU A 76 15.61 24.58 -2.35
N PRO A 77 16.24 24.67 -1.17
CA PRO A 77 16.51 23.52 -0.32
C PRO A 77 15.23 22.96 0.28
N TYR A 78 15.23 21.64 0.48
CA TYR A 78 14.24 20.97 1.29
C TYR A 78 14.67 20.90 2.74
N MET A 79 13.69 20.87 3.65
CA MET A 79 13.89 20.63 5.07
C MET A 79 12.97 19.50 5.51
N VAL A 80 13.54 18.50 6.17
CA VAL A 80 12.77 17.38 6.72
C VAL A 80 12.74 17.52 8.24
N VAL A 81 11.53 17.51 8.80
CA VAL A 81 11.33 17.36 10.23
C VAL A 81 10.95 15.90 10.47
N THR A 82 11.89 15.13 11.00
CA THR A 82 11.71 13.70 11.28
C THR A 82 11.02 13.48 12.62
N SER A 83 10.14 12.48 12.64
CA SER A 83 9.42 12.04 13.83
C SER A 83 10.10 10.83 14.49
N SER A 84 9.64 10.48 15.71
CA SER A 84 10.15 9.30 16.41
C SER A 84 9.78 8.00 15.67
N ILE A 85 10.48 6.91 16.00
CA ILE A 85 10.19 5.58 15.42
C ILE A 85 8.74 5.15 15.75
N GLU A 86 8.26 5.45 16.95
CA GLU A 86 6.89 5.13 17.38
C GLU A 86 5.85 5.92 16.56
N GLN A 87 6.12 7.18 16.25
CA GLN A 87 5.25 8.00 15.41
C GLN A 87 5.23 7.50 13.96
N ARG A 88 6.39 7.11 13.42
CA ARG A 88 6.50 6.49 12.09
C ARG A 88 5.82 5.13 12.04
N GLN A 89 5.89 4.34 13.11
CA GLN A 89 5.11 3.11 13.20
C GLN A 89 3.60 3.42 13.27
N GLY A 90 3.21 4.49 13.96
CA GLY A 90 1.82 4.95 14.00
C GLY A 90 1.25 5.27 12.63
N ILE A 91 2.04 5.84 11.70
CA ILE A 91 1.57 6.08 10.33
C ILE A 91 1.49 4.79 9.51
N VAL A 92 2.39 3.82 9.72
CA VAL A 92 2.26 2.48 9.12
C VAL A 92 0.94 1.83 9.53
N GLU A 93 0.55 1.92 10.82
CA GLU A 93 -0.74 1.40 11.28
C GLU A 93 -1.94 2.12 10.66
N LEU A 94 -1.76 3.37 10.21
CA LEU A 94 -2.76 4.08 9.44
C LEU A 94 -2.83 3.57 7.99
N TRP A 95 -1.69 3.36 7.35
CA TRP A 95 -1.61 2.79 5.99
C TRP A 95 -2.29 1.42 5.91
N LYS A 96 -2.05 0.56 6.92
CA LYS A 96 -2.71 -0.75 7.05
C LYS A 96 -4.24 -0.68 7.06
N ARG A 97 -4.83 0.45 7.47
CA ARG A 97 -6.30 0.65 7.53
C ARG A 97 -6.89 1.20 6.24
N PHE A 98 -6.11 1.92 5.45
CA PHE A 98 -6.59 2.54 4.22
C PHE A 98 -6.33 1.66 3.00
N GLY A 99 -5.15 1.04 2.91
CA GLY A 99 -4.81 0.15 1.81
C GLY A 99 -5.60 -1.17 1.85
N TYR A 100 -5.54 -1.91 0.76
CA TYR A 100 -6.22 -3.21 0.68
C TYR A 100 -5.56 -4.23 1.60
N THR A 101 -6.38 -4.98 2.34
CA THR A 101 -5.90 -6.08 3.19
C THR A 101 -6.34 -7.41 2.60
N ALA A 102 -5.46 -8.39 2.58
CA ALA A 102 -5.76 -9.73 2.09
C ALA A 102 -5.03 -10.81 2.89
N ASN A 103 -5.64 -11.99 2.98
CA ASN A 103 -4.96 -13.22 3.38
C ASN A 103 -4.47 -13.94 2.13
N VAL A 104 -3.16 -14.11 2.02
CA VAL A 104 -2.50 -14.72 0.88
C VAL A 104 -1.99 -16.09 1.27
N THR A 105 -2.42 -17.13 0.55
CA THR A 105 -1.96 -18.50 0.75
C THR A 105 -1.06 -18.89 -0.42
N ASP A 106 0.16 -19.28 -0.14
CA ASP A 106 1.10 -19.77 -1.15
C ASP A 106 0.86 -21.25 -1.52
N THR A 107 1.59 -21.73 -2.52
CA THR A 107 1.54 -23.13 -2.96
C THR A 107 2.03 -24.13 -1.92
N SER A 108 2.82 -23.70 -0.92
CA SER A 108 3.21 -24.53 0.23
C SER A 108 2.10 -24.66 1.29
N GLY A 109 1.05 -23.82 1.19
CA GLY A 109 -0.07 -23.77 2.12
C GLY A 109 0.14 -22.79 3.27
N LYS A 110 1.20 -21.98 3.27
CA LYS A 110 1.40 -20.93 4.27
C LYS A 110 0.50 -19.76 3.95
N THR A 111 -0.30 -19.34 4.93
CA THR A 111 -1.14 -18.14 4.84
C THR A 111 -0.47 -16.98 5.56
N THR A 112 -0.37 -15.83 4.88
CA THR A 112 0.15 -14.57 5.41
C THR A 112 -0.90 -13.47 5.25
N GLN A 113 -1.15 -12.72 6.31
CA GLN A 113 -1.96 -11.50 6.20
C GLN A 113 -1.08 -10.37 5.66
N VAL A 114 -1.55 -9.76 4.58
CA VAL A 114 -0.86 -8.69 3.85
C VAL A 114 -1.75 -7.47 3.89
N PHE A 115 -1.20 -6.33 4.30
CA PHE A 115 -1.83 -5.02 4.30
C PHE A 115 -1.21 -4.17 3.18
N ASP A 116 -1.86 -3.07 2.82
CA ASP A 116 -1.40 -2.20 1.74
C ASP A 116 -1.10 -2.99 0.45
N ALA A 117 -2.04 -3.87 0.08
CA ALA A 117 -1.82 -4.86 -0.96
C ALA A 117 -1.91 -4.26 -2.37
N TYR A 118 -0.96 -4.61 -3.23
CA TYR A 118 -0.90 -4.24 -4.64
C TYR A 118 -0.19 -5.30 -5.48
N ILE A 119 -0.25 -5.17 -6.80
CA ILE A 119 0.56 -5.94 -7.75
C ILE A 119 1.61 -5.03 -8.38
N ASP A 120 2.85 -5.49 -8.43
CA ASP A 120 3.95 -4.81 -9.11
C ASP A 120 4.69 -5.78 -10.04
N TYR A 121 5.52 -5.24 -10.93
CA TYR A 121 6.07 -5.96 -12.08
C TYR A 121 7.59 -5.86 -12.12
N TYR A 122 8.25 -7.01 -12.05
CA TYR A 122 9.70 -7.10 -12.03
C TYR A 122 10.22 -7.74 -13.31
N PRO A 123 11.42 -7.40 -13.79
CA PRO A 123 12.04 -8.16 -14.87
C PRO A 123 12.24 -9.63 -14.44
N PRO A 124 12.19 -10.58 -15.40
CA PRO A 124 12.41 -11.99 -15.10
C PRO A 124 13.76 -12.19 -14.40
N GLY A 125 13.78 -12.88 -13.26
CA GLY A 125 14.99 -13.08 -12.46
C GLY A 125 15.33 -11.95 -11.49
N GLY A 126 14.43 -10.99 -11.27
CA GLY A 126 14.49 -10.05 -10.13
C GLY A 126 15.56 -8.96 -10.20
N ARG A 127 16.23 -8.78 -11.35
CA ARG A 127 17.20 -7.69 -11.57
C ARG A 127 16.54 -6.59 -12.38
N GLY A 128 16.44 -5.40 -11.77
CA GLY A 128 15.51 -4.34 -12.14
C GLY A 128 15.64 -3.69 -13.52
N SER A 129 14.60 -2.89 -13.77
CA SER A 129 14.25 -2.08 -14.94
C SER A 129 13.68 -2.83 -16.12
N LEU A 130 12.34 -2.85 -16.17
CA LEU A 130 11.64 -2.90 -17.45
C LEU A 130 12.10 -1.69 -18.28
N LEU A 131 12.27 -1.88 -19.60
CA LEU A 131 12.57 -0.76 -20.50
C LEU A 131 11.40 0.24 -20.56
N VAL A 132 10.22 -0.22 -20.16
CA VAL A 132 9.01 0.59 -19.95
C VAL A 132 8.57 0.40 -18.49
N PRO A 133 8.60 1.45 -17.65
CA PRO A 133 8.10 1.35 -16.29
C PRO A 133 6.61 1.01 -16.31
N VAL A 134 6.23 -0.05 -15.61
CA VAL A 134 4.83 -0.40 -15.38
C VAL A 134 4.49 0.05 -13.97
N PRO A 135 3.47 0.89 -13.78
CA PRO A 135 3.05 1.27 -12.44
C PRO A 135 2.50 0.04 -11.72
N ALA A 136 2.75 -0.03 -10.42
CA ALA A 136 2.04 -0.97 -9.56
C ALA A 136 0.54 -0.64 -9.56
N ILE A 137 -0.30 -1.65 -9.38
CA ILE A 137 -1.76 -1.53 -9.48
C ILE A 137 -2.46 -2.17 -8.30
N THR A 138 -3.64 -1.64 -7.95
CA THR A 138 -4.58 -2.22 -6.98
C THR A 138 -5.79 -2.86 -7.67
N SER A 139 -5.53 -3.49 -8.81
CA SER A 139 -6.53 -4.14 -9.63
C SER A 139 -5.96 -5.41 -10.26
N PHE A 140 -6.84 -6.23 -10.81
CA PHE A 140 -6.53 -7.54 -11.34
C PHE A 140 -6.97 -7.63 -12.81
N PRO A 141 -6.05 -7.41 -13.75
CA PRO A 141 -6.32 -7.57 -15.17
C PRO A 141 -6.52 -9.04 -15.52
N LEU A 142 -7.64 -9.36 -16.15
CA LEU A 142 -8.03 -10.72 -16.49
C LEU A 142 -8.32 -10.83 -17.99
N LEU A 143 -7.72 -11.81 -18.65
CA LEU A 143 -8.09 -12.26 -19.98
C LEU A 143 -9.05 -13.45 -19.84
N MET A 144 -10.33 -13.21 -20.09
CA MET A 144 -11.36 -14.23 -20.02
C MET A 144 -11.22 -15.27 -21.15
N SER A 145 -11.71 -16.49 -20.92
CA SER A 145 -11.64 -17.60 -21.89
C SER A 145 -12.27 -17.30 -23.26
N GLY A 146 -13.21 -16.35 -23.33
CA GLY A 146 -13.83 -15.88 -24.57
C GLY A 146 -12.98 -14.87 -25.37
N GLY A 147 -11.78 -14.54 -24.90
CA GLY A 147 -10.86 -13.57 -25.53
C GLY A 147 -11.13 -12.11 -25.16
N ALA A 148 -12.17 -11.82 -24.37
CA ALA A 148 -12.41 -10.51 -23.80
C ALA A 148 -11.46 -10.27 -22.61
N ALA A 149 -11.05 -9.02 -22.41
CA ALA A 149 -10.23 -8.60 -21.28
C ALA A 149 -11.01 -7.63 -20.40
N ASP A 150 -10.86 -7.76 -19.08
CA ASP A 150 -11.42 -6.82 -18.10
C ASP A 150 -10.42 -6.57 -16.97
N ILE A 151 -10.66 -5.50 -16.20
CA ILE A 151 -9.85 -5.11 -15.04
C ILE A 151 -10.77 -5.07 -13.82
N GLN A 152 -10.50 -5.94 -12.85
CA GLN A 152 -11.24 -5.95 -11.60
C GLN A 152 -10.46 -5.26 -10.48
N GLU A 153 -11.00 -4.14 -10.00
CA GLU A 153 -10.48 -3.45 -8.82
C GLU A 153 -10.49 -4.35 -7.58
N PHE A 154 -9.45 -4.28 -6.74
CA PHE A 154 -9.38 -5.06 -5.50
C PHE A 154 -10.59 -4.83 -4.58
N SER A 155 -11.15 -3.62 -4.61
CA SER A 155 -12.38 -3.26 -3.88
C SER A 155 -13.62 -4.07 -4.28
N LYS A 156 -13.62 -4.68 -5.48
CA LYS A 156 -14.72 -5.51 -6.00
C LYS A 156 -14.47 -7.00 -5.83
N ILE A 157 -13.22 -7.39 -5.57
CA ILE A 157 -12.82 -8.80 -5.45
C ILE A 157 -13.01 -9.25 -4.00
N ASP A 158 -13.57 -10.45 -3.84
CA ASP A 158 -13.61 -11.16 -2.56
C ASP A 158 -12.45 -12.16 -2.50
N ARG A 159 -12.27 -12.93 -3.58
CA ARG A 159 -11.28 -14.01 -3.63
C ARG A 159 -10.70 -14.22 -5.01
N VAL A 160 -9.42 -14.59 -5.05
CA VAL A 160 -8.67 -15.02 -6.23
C VAL A 160 -8.14 -16.42 -5.97
N ASP A 161 -8.46 -17.38 -6.83
CA ASP A 161 -7.87 -18.73 -6.80
C ASP A 161 -7.00 -18.94 -8.03
N PHE A 162 -5.82 -19.55 -7.82
CA PHE A 162 -4.85 -19.87 -8.87
C PHE A 162 -4.77 -21.38 -9.05
N GLN A 163 -4.97 -21.85 -10.27
CA GLN A 163 -4.88 -23.27 -10.58
C GLN A 163 -4.36 -23.48 -12.01
N ASN A 164 -3.21 -24.16 -12.15
CA ASN A 164 -2.64 -24.54 -13.46
C ASN A 164 -2.50 -23.38 -14.46
N GLY A 165 -2.19 -22.17 -13.99
CA GLY A 165 -2.06 -20.96 -14.82
C GLY A 165 -3.39 -20.28 -15.16
N GLU A 166 -4.52 -20.81 -14.70
CA GLU A 166 -5.82 -20.16 -14.71
C GLU A 166 -6.07 -19.46 -13.37
N VAL A 167 -6.88 -18.40 -13.45
CA VAL A 167 -7.34 -17.57 -12.35
C VAL A 167 -8.86 -17.64 -12.30
N THR A 168 -9.38 -17.84 -11.10
CA THR A 168 -10.80 -17.66 -10.78
C THR A 168 -10.97 -16.49 -9.82
N LEU A 169 -11.69 -15.46 -10.25
CA LEU A 169 -12.06 -14.32 -9.42
C LEU A 169 -13.49 -14.52 -8.92
N THR A 170 -13.66 -14.59 -7.60
CA THR A 170 -14.98 -14.40 -6.97
C THR A 170 -15.11 -12.94 -6.56
N LEU A 171 -16.06 -12.24 -7.15
CA LEU A 171 -16.37 -10.85 -6.83
C LEU A 171 -17.28 -10.76 -5.60
N ARG A 172 -17.23 -9.63 -4.90
CA ARG A 172 -18.04 -9.38 -3.69
C ARG A 172 -19.55 -9.43 -3.93
N ASN A 173 -19.99 -9.24 -5.18
CA ASN A 173 -21.39 -9.39 -5.58
C ASN A 173 -21.79 -10.86 -5.85
N GLY A 174 -20.89 -11.82 -5.66
CA GLY A 174 -21.09 -13.25 -5.92
C GLY A 174 -20.88 -13.67 -7.38
N HIS A 175 -20.57 -12.74 -8.28
CA HIS A 175 -20.20 -13.08 -9.65
C HIS A 175 -18.82 -13.75 -9.69
N VAL A 176 -18.64 -14.69 -10.61
CA VAL A 176 -17.39 -15.43 -10.77
C VAL A 176 -16.88 -15.24 -12.18
N GLU A 177 -15.62 -14.81 -12.30
CA GLU A 177 -14.91 -14.66 -13.55
C GLU A 177 -13.77 -15.67 -13.64
N HIS A 178 -13.55 -16.21 -14.83
CA HIS A 178 -12.53 -17.21 -15.10
C HIS A 178 -11.69 -16.81 -16.30
N GLY A 179 -10.38 -16.96 -16.19
CA GLY A 179 -9.46 -16.67 -17.27
C GLY A 179 -8.01 -16.69 -16.81
N LYS A 180 -7.14 -15.98 -17.53
CA LYS A 180 -5.72 -15.87 -17.21
C LYS A 180 -5.37 -14.48 -16.75
N TYR A 181 -4.38 -14.38 -15.87
CA TYR A 181 -3.80 -13.08 -15.55
C TYR A 181 -3.26 -12.41 -16.81
N LEU A 182 -3.72 -11.18 -17.08
CA LEU A 182 -3.31 -10.43 -18.25
C LEU A 182 -2.17 -9.48 -17.88
N MET A 183 -0.98 -9.74 -18.41
CA MET A 183 0.14 -8.81 -18.24
C MET A 183 -0.19 -7.50 -18.97
N PRO A 184 0.01 -6.32 -18.34
CA PRO A 184 -0.24 -5.02 -18.97
C PRO A 184 0.82 -4.65 -20.01
N ILE A 185 1.86 -5.48 -20.17
CA ILE A 185 2.98 -5.27 -21.08
C ILE A 185 3.29 -6.50 -21.91
N THR A 186 3.89 -6.25 -23.08
CA THR A 186 4.36 -7.28 -24.00
C THR A 186 5.78 -7.76 -23.68
N GLN A 187 6.54 -7.00 -22.89
CA GLN A 187 7.88 -7.37 -22.45
C GLN A 187 7.81 -8.45 -21.36
N PRO A 188 8.76 -9.39 -21.31
CA PRO A 188 8.82 -10.36 -20.23
C PRO A 188 8.91 -9.65 -18.87
N ALA A 189 8.00 -9.99 -17.97
CA ALA A 189 7.97 -9.51 -16.59
C ALA A 189 7.29 -10.55 -15.68
N GLU A 190 7.60 -10.48 -14.40
CA GLU A 190 7.00 -11.27 -13.34
C GLU A 190 6.07 -10.38 -12.51
N ALA A 191 4.77 -10.69 -12.52
CA ALA A 191 3.81 -10.06 -11.64
C ALA A 191 3.92 -10.66 -10.23
N ARG A 192 4.04 -9.79 -9.23
CA ARG A 192 4.16 -10.16 -7.82
C ARG A 192 3.05 -9.49 -7.03
N PHE A 193 2.42 -10.24 -6.12
CA PHE A 193 1.55 -9.68 -5.10
C PHE A 193 2.43 -9.18 -3.95
N MET A 194 2.20 -7.94 -3.56
CA MET A 194 3.08 -7.20 -2.67
C MET A 194 2.27 -6.49 -1.59
N GLY A 195 2.97 -6.11 -0.53
CA GLY A 195 2.40 -5.32 0.57
C GLY A 195 3.26 -5.44 1.81
N ILE A 196 2.67 -5.08 2.95
CA ILE A 196 3.33 -5.13 4.26
C ILE A 196 2.69 -6.19 5.14
N SER A 197 3.50 -6.87 5.94
CA SER A 197 3.10 -7.82 6.97
C SER A 197 2.74 -7.11 8.28
N ASP A 198 2.24 -7.87 9.23
CA ASP A 198 2.05 -7.41 10.61
C ASP A 198 3.35 -6.89 11.24
N LYS A 199 4.50 -7.45 10.82
CA LYS A 199 5.84 -7.19 11.36
C LYS A 199 6.63 -6.11 10.60
N TYR A 200 6.00 -5.43 9.64
CA TYR A 200 6.68 -4.43 8.83
C TYR A 200 7.31 -3.34 9.70
N ASN A 201 8.61 -3.11 9.46
CA ASN A 201 9.41 -2.11 10.13
C ASN A 201 9.31 -0.78 9.38
N SER A 202 8.78 0.25 10.04
CA SER A 202 8.72 1.62 9.49
C SER A 202 10.06 2.17 9.00
N SER A 203 11.19 1.71 9.56
CA SER A 203 12.54 2.09 9.15
C SER A 203 13.07 1.34 7.92
N SER A 204 12.30 0.42 7.34
CA SER A 204 12.66 -0.24 6.07
C SER A 204 12.79 0.80 4.95
N ASN A 205 13.75 0.60 4.06
CA ASN A 205 13.88 1.44 2.86
C ASN A 205 12.78 1.16 1.83
N ASP A 206 12.16 -0.01 1.89
CA ASP A 206 11.14 -0.46 0.95
C ASP A 206 9.74 -0.21 1.52
N VAL A 207 8.76 -0.05 0.62
CA VAL A 207 7.34 0.12 0.99
C VAL A 207 6.65 -1.22 1.27
N PHE A 208 7.39 -2.33 1.21
CA PHE A 208 6.88 -3.69 1.40
C PHE A 208 7.88 -4.52 2.20
N ASP A 209 7.39 -5.61 2.81
CA ASP A 209 8.20 -6.74 3.30
C ASP A 209 7.59 -8.10 2.91
N PHE A 210 6.44 -8.09 2.23
CA PHE A 210 5.85 -9.23 1.55
C PHE A 210 5.94 -9.04 0.04
N SER A 211 6.40 -10.07 -0.67
CA SER A 211 6.49 -10.06 -2.13
C SER A 211 6.51 -11.48 -2.65
N GLU A 212 5.45 -11.92 -3.32
CA GLU A 212 5.35 -13.27 -3.86
C GLU A 212 4.89 -13.26 -5.34
N PRO A 213 5.53 -14.01 -6.25
CA PRO A 213 5.06 -14.15 -7.62
C PRO A 213 3.64 -14.72 -7.65
N LEU A 214 2.79 -14.21 -8.55
CA LEU A 214 1.41 -14.71 -8.67
C LEU A 214 1.34 -16.22 -8.96
N TYR A 215 2.31 -16.76 -9.70
CA TYR A 215 2.38 -18.20 -9.99
C TYR A 215 2.75 -19.07 -8.77
N ASN A 216 3.28 -18.48 -7.69
CA ASN A 216 3.55 -19.16 -6.43
C ASN A 216 2.37 -19.08 -5.44
N LEU A 217 1.31 -18.37 -5.80
CA LEU A 217 0.12 -18.22 -4.96
C LEU A 217 -0.89 -19.32 -5.27
N LYS A 218 -1.62 -19.72 -4.23
CA LYS A 218 -2.77 -20.62 -4.33
C LYS A 218 -4.07 -19.84 -4.24
N THR A 219 -4.17 -18.93 -3.28
CA THR A 219 -5.38 -18.13 -3.05
C THR A 219 -5.04 -16.75 -2.47
N ILE A 220 -5.78 -15.71 -2.86
CA ILE A 220 -5.83 -14.41 -2.20
C ILE A 220 -7.28 -14.20 -1.73
N VAL A 221 -7.49 -13.85 -0.46
CA VAL A 221 -8.82 -13.52 0.09
C VAL A 221 -8.76 -12.10 0.62
N PHE A 222 -9.46 -11.18 -0.04
CA PHE A 222 -9.51 -9.77 0.35
C PHE A 222 -10.43 -9.57 1.56
N GLN A 223 -10.05 -8.65 2.45
CA GLN A 223 -10.85 -8.25 3.59
C GLN A 223 -11.77 -7.07 3.22
N GLN A 224 -12.88 -6.97 3.93
CA GLN A 224 -13.86 -5.88 3.78
C GLN A 224 -13.45 -4.63 4.53
#